data_AF-A0A0G2UR61-F1
#
_entry.id   AF-A0A0G2UR61-F1
#
_cell.length_a   1.000
_cell.length_b   1.000
_cell.length_c   1.000
_cell.angle_alpha   90.00
_cell.angle_beta   90.00
_cell.angle_gamma   90.00
#
_symmetry.space_group_name_H-M   'P 1'
#
loop_
_entity.id
_entity.type
_entity.pdbx_description
1 polymer ?
#
loop_
_entity_poly.entity_id
_entity_poly.type
_entity_poly.pdbx_seq_one_letter_code
_entity_poly.pdbx_strand_id
1 'polypeptide(L)'
;REMIGETFYISHGTPLMAIDKSVQARPFLEGWREKVFSKKPKSILMISAHWETDVPTVNAVHHSDPVYDFYGFPAPMYQLKYPAPGAPDLARRIQEVLTASG
;
A
#
# COMPACT_ATOMS: atom_id res chain seq x y z
N ARG A 1 -24.65 9.39 1.78
CA ARG A 1 -23.23 9.11 2.13
C ARG A 1 -23.05 7.61 1.98
N GLU A 2 -22.23 7.14 1.04
CA GLU A 2 -21.78 5.74 1.08
C GLU A 2 -21.01 5.58 2.40
N MET A 3 -21.54 4.76 3.31
CA MET A 3 -20.81 4.42 4.53
C MET A 3 -19.60 3.58 4.15
N ILE A 4 -18.46 3.84 4.77
CA ILE A 4 -17.30 2.94 4.70
C ILE A 4 -17.79 1.59 5.22
N GLY A 5 -17.90 0.61 4.31
CA GLY A 5 -18.47 -0.69 4.65
C GLY A 5 -17.54 -1.52 5.53
N GLU A 6 -16.23 -1.47 5.27
CA GLU A 6 -15.21 -2.25 5.97
C GLU A 6 -13.89 -1.47 6.01
N THR A 7 -13.16 -1.59 7.12
CA THR A 7 -11.80 -1.04 7.29
C THR A 7 -10.90 -2.16 7.81
N PHE A 8 -9.76 -2.38 7.15
CA PHE A 8 -8.81 -3.43 7.51
C PHE A 8 -7.50 -2.82 7.99
N TYR A 9 -6.95 -3.37 9.06
CA TYR A 9 -5.58 -3.11 9.49
C TYR A 9 -4.73 -4.34 9.16
N ILE A 10 -3.67 -4.14 8.36
CA ILE A 10 -2.80 -5.22 7.90
C ILE A 10 -1.37 -4.89 8.36
N SER A 11 -0.73 -5.84 9.04
CA SER A 11 0.68 -5.68 9.44
C SER A 11 1.58 -5.58 8.20
N HIS A 12 2.55 -4.66 8.22
CA HIS A 12 3.47 -4.45 7.10
C HIS A 12 4.39 -5.67 6.84
N GLY A 13 4.66 -6.49 7.86
CA GLY A 13 5.44 -7.72 7.74
C GLY A 13 6.89 -7.54 7.28
N THR A 14 7.52 -8.64 6.89
CA THR A 14 8.88 -8.66 6.30
C THR A 14 8.81 -8.57 4.78
N PRO A 15 9.71 -7.81 4.12
CA PRO A 15 9.83 -7.81 2.65
C PRO A 15 10.00 -9.21 2.04
N LEU A 16 10.60 -10.16 2.77
CA LEU A 16 10.75 -11.55 2.34
C LEU A 16 9.43 -12.21 1.97
N MET A 17 8.32 -11.77 2.55
CA MET A 17 6.98 -12.28 2.24
C MET A 17 6.66 -12.22 0.74
N ALA A 18 7.28 -11.28 -0.01
CA ALA A 18 7.09 -11.14 -1.45
C ALA A 18 7.69 -12.30 -2.26
N ILE A 19 8.71 -13.01 -1.75
CA ILE A 19 9.38 -14.11 -2.47
C ILE A 19 9.40 -15.45 -1.72
N ASP A 20 9.27 -15.44 -0.40
CA ASP A 20 9.41 -16.62 0.44
C ASP A 20 8.04 -17.17 0.84
N LYS A 21 7.76 -18.41 0.39
CA LYS A 21 6.51 -19.13 0.68
C LYS A 21 6.43 -19.69 2.09
N SER A 22 7.55 -19.76 2.81
CA SER A 22 7.59 -20.23 4.20
C SER A 22 7.07 -19.18 5.19
N VAL A 23 6.97 -17.91 4.78
CA VAL A 23 6.39 -16.83 5.59
C VAL A 23 4.91 -17.12 5.83
N GLN A 24 4.56 -17.40 7.09
CA GLN A 24 3.22 -17.87 7.49
C GLN A 24 2.07 -16.92 7.10
N ALA A 25 2.32 -15.61 7.04
CA ALA A 25 1.30 -14.64 6.66
C ALA A 25 0.97 -14.69 5.15
N ARG A 26 1.89 -15.19 4.31
CA ARG A 26 1.74 -15.15 2.85
C ARG A 26 0.51 -15.93 2.34
N PRO A 27 0.28 -17.20 2.72
CA PRO A 27 -0.90 -17.94 2.23
C PRO A 27 -2.23 -17.33 2.67
N PHE A 28 -2.25 -16.62 3.81
CA PHE A 28 -3.43 -15.88 4.25
C PHE A 28 -3.73 -14.69 3.32
N LEU A 29 -2.71 -13.89 2.99
CA LEU A 29 -2.85 -12.74 2.08
C LEU A 29 -3.15 -13.18 0.62
N GLU A 30 -2.56 -14.29 0.17
CA GLU A 30 -2.84 -14.85 -1.16
C GLU A 30 -4.31 -15.30 -1.30
N GLY A 31 -4.93 -15.75 -0.21
CA GLY A 31 -6.36 -16.11 -0.17
C GLY A 31 -7.30 -14.98 0.27
N TRP A 32 -6.83 -13.73 0.36
CA TRP A 32 -7.59 -12.62 0.92
C TRP A 32 -8.90 -12.37 0.18
N ARG A 33 -8.87 -12.42 -1.16
CA ARG A 33 -10.04 -12.13 -2.00
C ARG A 33 -11.16 -13.15 -1.76
N GLU A 34 -10.80 -14.41 -1.55
CA GLU A 34 -11.73 -15.53 -1.38
C GLU A 34 -12.24 -15.60 0.07
N LYS A 35 -11.39 -15.28 1.05
CA LYS A 35 -11.67 -15.54 2.47
C LYS A 35 -12.07 -14.30 3.28
N VAL A 36 -11.67 -13.10 2.85
CA VAL A 36 -11.79 -11.88 3.65
C VAL A 36 -12.61 -10.82 2.92
N PHE A 37 -12.19 -10.38 1.74
CA PHE A 37 -12.84 -9.28 1.04
C PHE A 37 -12.78 -9.45 -0.48
N SER A 38 -13.91 -9.82 -1.08
CA SER A 38 -14.01 -10.13 -2.51
C SER A 38 -14.29 -8.91 -3.40
N LYS A 39 -14.74 -7.79 -2.80
CA LYS A 39 -15.06 -6.58 -3.55
C LYS A 39 -13.78 -5.86 -3.97
N LYS A 40 -13.64 -5.55 -5.26
CA LYS A 40 -12.52 -4.72 -5.74
C LYS A 40 -12.72 -3.28 -5.25
N PRO A 41 -11.79 -2.71 -4.47
CA PRO A 41 -11.89 -1.31 -4.06
C PRO A 41 -11.75 -0.38 -5.27
N LYS A 42 -12.46 0.74 -5.25
CA LYS A 42 -12.27 1.83 -6.23
C LYS A 42 -10.96 2.59 -6.00
N SER A 43 -10.51 2.63 -4.75
CA SER A 43 -9.35 3.38 -4.28
C SER A 43 -8.73 2.69 -3.06
N ILE A 44 -7.42 2.77 -2.90
CA ILE A 44 -6.69 2.33 -1.70
C ILE A 44 -5.86 3.51 -1.19
N LEU A 45 -6.02 3.87 0.07
CA LEU A 45 -5.16 4.82 0.77
C LEU A 45 -4.21 4.04 1.67
N MET A 46 -2.91 4.24 1.47
CA MET A 46 -1.86 3.62 2.27
C MET A 46 -1.11 4.70 3.06
N ILE A 47 -0.93 4.47 4.35
CA ILE A 47 -0.12 5.33 5.23
C ILE A 47 1.15 4.53 5.54
N SER A 48 2.30 5.07 5.15
CA SER A 48 3.60 4.40 5.30
C SER A 48 4.34 4.91 6.53
N ALA A 49 4.90 3.99 7.32
CA ALA A 49 5.82 4.33 8.40
C ALA A 49 7.26 4.64 7.91
N HIS A 50 7.57 4.30 6.66
CA HIS A 50 8.92 4.45 6.07
C HIS A 50 9.06 5.70 5.20
N TRP A 51 7.99 6.49 5.03
CA TRP A 51 8.04 7.73 4.28
C TRP A 51 7.79 8.91 5.20
N GLU A 52 8.89 9.48 5.69
CA GLU A 52 8.88 10.62 6.61
C GLU A 52 9.10 11.93 5.86
N THR A 53 8.32 12.93 6.21
CA THR A 53 8.35 14.28 5.61
C THR A 53 8.09 15.31 6.71
N ASP A 54 8.66 16.52 6.57
CA ASP A 54 8.52 17.59 7.58
C ASP A 54 7.08 18.10 7.74
N VAL A 55 6.23 17.89 6.73
CA VAL A 55 4.82 18.26 6.72
C VAL A 55 3.97 17.12 6.17
N PRO A 56 2.66 17.02 6.50
CA PRO A 56 1.78 16.03 5.90
C PRO A 56 1.82 16.10 4.38
N THR A 57 2.29 15.02 3.75
CA THR A 57 2.51 14.96 2.30
C THR A 57 1.71 13.82 1.69
N VAL A 58 1.10 14.08 0.54
CA VAL A 58 0.33 13.08 -0.23
C VAL A 58 1.05 12.83 -1.55
N ASN A 59 1.28 11.56 -1.87
CA ASN A 59 1.84 11.20 -3.16
C ASN A 59 0.77 11.30 -4.26
N ALA A 60 1.04 12.12 -5.30
CA ALA A 60 0.10 12.43 -6.38
C ALA A 60 0.64 12.06 -7.78
N VAL A 61 1.54 11.08 -7.88
CA VAL A 61 2.08 10.63 -9.17
C VAL A 61 1.07 9.81 -9.96
N HIS A 62 1.21 9.76 -11.29
CA HIS A 62 0.44 8.85 -12.17
C HIS A 62 0.99 7.43 -12.19
N HIS A 63 2.28 7.28 -11.90
CA HIS A 63 3.01 6.02 -11.87
C HIS A 63 4.13 6.14 -10.85
N SER A 64 4.36 5.09 -10.06
CA SER A 64 5.48 5.02 -9.13
C SER A 64 6.27 3.75 -9.40
N ASP A 65 7.56 3.90 -9.65
CA ASP A 65 8.47 2.76 -9.62
C ASP A 65 8.76 2.37 -8.16
N PRO A 66 9.00 1.08 -7.89
CA PRO A 66 9.45 0.65 -6.57
C PRO A 66 10.77 1.29 -6.19
N VAL A 67 10.84 1.85 -4.98
CA VAL A 67 12.09 2.21 -4.32
C VAL A 67 12.46 1.06 -3.39
N TYR A 68 13.67 0.53 -3.50
CA TYR A 68 14.17 -0.52 -2.61
C TYR A 68 14.95 0.14 -1.47
N ASP A 69 14.23 0.54 -0.43
CA ASP A 69 14.75 1.22 0.78
C ASP A 69 15.22 0.24 1.87
N PHE A 70 15.44 -1.03 1.52
CA PHE A 70 15.86 -2.11 2.42
C PHE A 70 17.17 -2.79 1.96
N TYR A 71 17.91 -3.35 2.92
CA TYR A 71 19.25 -3.90 2.69
C TYR A 71 19.42 -5.30 3.32
N GLY A 72 20.39 -6.07 2.83
CA GLY A 72 20.74 -7.38 3.38
C GLY A 72 19.84 -8.54 2.94
N PHE A 73 18.98 -8.33 1.94
CA PHE A 73 18.07 -9.35 1.43
C PHE A 73 18.59 -10.04 0.16
N PRO A 74 18.00 -11.19 -0.24
CA PRO A 74 18.39 -11.88 -1.46
C PRO A 74 18.21 -11.03 -2.73
N ALA A 75 19.10 -11.20 -3.70
CA ALA A 75 19.08 -10.50 -5.00
C ALA A 75 17.71 -10.49 -5.70
N PRO A 76 16.90 -11.57 -5.70
CA PRO A 76 15.57 -11.56 -6.31
C PRO A 76 14.62 -10.49 -5.78
N MET A 77 14.76 -10.02 -4.53
CA MET A 77 13.87 -8.97 -4.01
C MET A 77 14.08 -7.62 -4.73
N TYR A 78 15.32 -7.31 -5.09
CA TYR A 78 15.67 -6.09 -5.82
C TYR A 78 15.28 -6.13 -7.31
N GLN A 79 14.80 -7.28 -7.78
CA GLN A 79 14.31 -7.47 -9.15
C GLN A 79 12.78 -7.40 -9.23
N LEU A 80 12.07 -7.46 -8.09
CA LEU A 80 10.61 -7.39 -8.06
C LEU A 80 10.13 -6.03 -8.55
N LYS A 81 9.36 -6.03 -9.64
CA LYS A 81 8.69 -4.83 -10.15
C LYS A 81 7.22 -4.87 -9.79
N TYR A 82 6.75 -3.77 -9.20
CA TYR A 82 5.34 -3.53 -8.93
C TYR A 82 5.00 -2.12 -9.43
N PRO A 83 4.65 -1.98 -10.72
CA PRO A 83 4.27 -0.69 -11.31
C PRO A 83 2.87 -0.31 -10.82
N ALA A 84 2.78 0.16 -9.58
CA ALA A 84 1.51 0.54 -8.98
C ALA A 84 0.92 1.74 -9.74
N PRO A 85 -0.34 1.67 -10.21
CA PRO A 85 -0.97 2.81 -10.83
C PRO A 85 -1.15 3.92 -9.78
N GLY A 86 -0.84 5.14 -10.18
CA GLY A 86 -1.15 6.33 -9.39
C GLY A 86 -2.65 6.61 -9.30
N ALA A 87 -3.04 7.46 -8.35
CA ALA A 87 -4.43 7.89 -8.15
C ALA A 87 -4.51 9.41 -7.91
N PRO A 88 -4.19 10.25 -8.90
CA PRO A 88 -4.07 11.71 -8.73
C PRO A 88 -5.39 12.36 -8.27
N ASP A 89 -6.54 11.90 -8.77
CA ASP A 89 -7.85 12.42 -8.33
C ASP A 89 -8.12 12.12 -6.85
N LEU A 90 -7.73 10.93 -6.39
CA LEU A 90 -7.81 10.55 -4.98
C LEU A 90 -6.84 11.39 -4.14
N ALA A 91 -5.61 11.58 -4.62
CA ALA A 91 -4.61 12.39 -3.94
C ALA A 91 -5.08 13.83 -3.75
N ARG A 92 -5.64 14.47 -4.80
CA ARG A 92 -6.27 15.79 -4.71
C ARG A 92 -7.39 15.81 -3.67
N ARG A 93 -8.28 14.82 -3.69
CA ARG A 93 -9.39 14.73 -2.73
C ARG A 93 -8.90 14.61 -1.29
N ILE A 94 -7.83 13.85 -1.04
CA ILE A 94 -7.22 13.70 0.29
C ILE A 94 -6.62 15.04 0.74
N GLN A 95 -5.88 15.72 -0.14
CA GLN A 95 -5.30 17.03 0.16
C GLN A 95 -6.38 18.05 0.55
N GLU A 96 -7.50 18.10 -0.18
CA GLU A 96 -8.65 18.97 0.14
C GLU A 96 -9.20 18.68 1.54
N VAL A 97 -9.36 17.40 1.88
CA VAL A 97 -9.90 16.99 3.19
C VAL A 97 -8.93 17.32 4.32
N LEU A 98 -7.63 17.05 4.15
CA LEU A 98 -6.61 17.38 5.14
C LEU A 98 -6.59 18.89 5.40
N THR A 99 -6.48 19.69 4.33
CA THR A 99 -6.44 21.16 4.43
C THR A 99 -7.69 21.73 5.11
N ALA A 100 -8.87 21.16 4.85
CA ALA A 100 -10.12 21.58 5.47
C ALA A 100 -10.24 21.16 6.95
N SER A 101 -9.47 20.17 7.40
CA SER A 101 -9.56 19.59 8.75
C SER A 101 -8.46 20.05 9.72
N GLY A 102 -7.37 20.65 9.21
CA GLY A 102 -6.23 21.16 9.98
C GLY A 102 -4.97 20.32 9.82
#